data_AF-A0AB35JDF1-F1
#
_entry.id   AF-A0AB35JDF1-F1
#
_cell.length_a   1.000
_cell.length_b   1.000
_cell.length_c   1.000
_cell.angle_alpha   90.00
_cell.angle_beta   90.00
_cell.angle_gamma   90.00
#
_symmetry.space_group_name_H-M   'P 1'
#
loop_
_entity.id
_entity.type
_entity.pdbx_description
1 polymer ?
#
loop_
_entity_poly.entity_id
_entity_poly.type
_entity_poly.pdbx_seq_one_letter_code
_entity_poly.pdbx_strand_id
1 'polypeptide(L)' 'MTEDIDLIRVTGVEYVKDYTMRLEFSNGKVKLIDFLPLLKGKLFEPLKDLRNFAQFGLTHWTL' A
#
# COMPACT_ATOMS: atom_id res chain seq x y z
N MET A 1 -14.55 27.74 7.47
CA MET A 1 -14.81 26.41 8.07
C MET A 1 -14.43 25.40 7.02
N THR A 2 -13.18 24.98 6.98
CA THR A 2 -12.73 23.90 6.10
C THR A 2 -13.29 22.60 6.68
N GLU A 3 -14.18 21.96 5.95
CA GLU A 3 -14.56 20.58 6.21
C GLU A 3 -13.30 19.75 6.01
N ASP A 4 -12.61 19.44 7.12
CA ASP A 4 -11.64 18.36 7.17
C ASP A 4 -12.41 17.09 6.84
N ILE A 5 -12.44 16.74 5.55
CA ILE A 5 -12.83 15.41 5.11
C ILE A 5 -11.92 14.49 5.90
N ASP A 6 -12.50 13.69 6.80
CA ASP A 6 -11.77 12.76 7.66
C ASP A 6 -11.15 11.65 6.78
N LEU A 7 -10.07 12.01 6.09
CA LEU A 7 -9.36 11.17 5.15
C LEU A 7 -8.54 10.20 6.00
N ILE A 8 -8.97 8.94 6.00
CA ILE A 8 -8.17 7.87 6.58
C ILE A 8 -6.89 7.76 5.74
N ARG A 9 -5.75 8.10 6.35
CA ARG A 9 -4.43 8.03 5.73
C ARG A 9 -3.76 6.73 6.13
N VAL A 10 -2.89 6.21 5.25
CA VAL A 10 -1.98 5.13 5.62
C VAL A 10 -0.81 5.75 6.39
N THR A 11 -0.59 5.30 7.62
CA THR A 11 0.47 5.77 8.52
C THR A 11 1.65 4.80 8.62
N GLY A 12 1.46 3.56 8.16
CA GLY A 12 2.52 2.55 8.14
C GLY A 12 2.28 1.51 7.07
N VAL A 13 3.38 1.03 6.49
CA VAL A 13 3.39 -0.04 5.49
C VAL A 13 4.49 -1.02 5.86
N GLU A 14 4.13 -2.30 5.95
CA GLU A 14 5.09 -3.37 6.20
C GLU A 14 4.87 -4.49 5.17
N TYR A 15 5.96 -4.90 4.52
CA TYR A 15 5.94 -6.04 3.61
C TYR A 15 5.86 -7.33 4.42
N VAL A 16 4.90 -8.20 4.09
CA VAL A 16 4.70 -9.47 4.79
C VAL A 16 5.23 -10.64 3.98
N LYS A 17 4.66 -10.86 2.80
CA LYS A 17 5.04 -11.93 1.86
C LYS A 17 4.32 -11.74 0.53
N ASP A 18 4.83 -12.35 -0.53
CA ASP A 18 4.22 -12.33 -1.87
C ASP A 18 3.83 -10.90 -2.27
N TYR A 19 2.55 -10.66 -2.60
CA TYR A 19 1.98 -9.35 -2.85
C TYR A 19 1.13 -8.83 -1.69
N THR A 20 1.35 -9.37 -0.49
CA THR A 20 0.63 -8.99 0.72
C THR A 20 1.42 -7.98 1.53
N MET A 21 0.77 -6.88 1.89
CA MET A 21 1.32 -5.87 2.80
C MET A 21 0.37 -5.65 3.98
N ARG A 22 0.96 -5.31 5.12
CA ARG A 22 0.26 -4.82 6.31
C ARG A 22 0.23 -3.30 6.22
N LEU A 23 -0.97 -2.73 6.13
CA LEU A 23 -1.20 -1.30 6.16
C LEU A 23 -1.74 -0.91 7.53
N GLU A 24 -1.15 0.13 8.11
CA GLU A 24 -1.65 0.81 9.28
C GLU A 24 -2.28 2.13 8.86
N PHE A 25 -3.42 2.45 9.44
CA PHE A 25 -4.20 3.64 9.10
C PHE A 25 -4.21 4.63 10.26
N SER A 26 -4.42 5.91 9.95
CA SER A 26 -4.47 7.01 10.91
C SER A 26 -5.55 6.87 11.99
N ASN A 27 -6.55 6.01 11.76
CA ASN A 27 -7.58 5.66 12.73
C ASN A 27 -7.19 4.47 13.65
N GLY A 28 -5.92 4.06 13.64
CA GLY A 28 -5.40 2.94 14.41
C GLY A 28 -5.79 1.56 13.88
N LYS A 29 -6.49 1.47 12.75
CA LYS A 29 -6.81 0.18 12.13
C LYS A 29 -5.60 -0.36 11.39
N VAL A 30 -5.49 -1.69 11.38
CA VAL A 30 -4.47 -2.42 10.63
C VAL A 30 -5.17 -3.40 9.70
N LYS A 31 -4.74 -3.47 8.45
CA LYS A 31 -5.23 -4.46 7.49
C LYS A 31 -4.10 -5.13 6.74
N LEU A 32 -4.25 -6.44 6.53
CA LEU A 32 -3.50 -7.18 5.54
C LEU A 32 -4.23 -7.10 4.21
N ILE A 33 -3.54 -6.63 3.17
CA ILE A 33 -4.11 -6.47 1.83
C ILE A 33 -3.23 -7.25 0.85
N ASP A 34 -3.87 -8.13 0.09
CA ASP A 34 -3.28 -8.77 -1.08
C ASP A 34 -3.44 -7.87 -2.30
N PHE A 35 -2.32 -7.40 -2.84
CA PHE A 35 -2.26 -6.55 -4.02
C PHE A 35 -2.23 -7.34 -5.32
N LEU A 36 -2.02 -8.66 -5.30
CA LEU A 36 -2.02 -9.51 -6.49
C LEU A 36 -3.24 -9.27 -7.42
N PRO A 37 -4.50 -9.19 -6.92
CA PRO A 37 -5.65 -8.91 -7.78
C PRO A 37 -5.66 -7.51 -8.39
N LEU A 38 -4.92 -6.55 -7.80
CA LEU A 38 -4.80 -5.17 -8.26
C LEU A 38 -3.68 -4.98 -9.29
N LEU A 39 -2.69 -5.89 -9.32
CA LEU A 39 -1.58 -5.89 -10.28
C LEU A 39 -1.98 -6.40 -11.67
N LYS A 40 -3.16 -5.98 -12.14
CA LYS A 40 -3.70 -6.32 -13.45
C LYS A 40 -3.58 -5.13 -14.39
N GLY A 41 -2.98 -5.34 -15.55
CA GLY A 41 -2.78 -4.32 -16.58
C GLY A 41 -1.33 -3.92 -16.77
N LYS A 42 -1.01 -3.35 -17.94
CA LYS A 42 0.36 -3.01 -18.36
C LYS A 42 1.07 -2.03 -17.42
N LEU A 43 0.31 -1.15 -16.77
CA LEU A 43 0.85 -0.15 -15.83
C LEU A 43 1.56 -0.80 -14.63
N PHE A 44 1.12 -1.98 -14.22
CA PHE A 44 1.62 -2.70 -13.04
C PHE A 44 2.61 -3.80 -13.39
N GLU A 45 3.03 -3.93 -14.65
CA GLU A 45 4.07 -4.88 -15.07
C GLU A 45 5.38 -4.79 -14.29
N PRO A 46 5.93 -3.60 -13.97
CA PRO A 46 7.14 -3.52 -13.15
C PRO A 46 6.91 -4.01 -11.72
N LEU A 47 5.70 -3.85 -11.19
CA LEU A 47 5.31 -4.33 -9.86
C LEU A 47 5.01 -5.84 -9.83
N LYS A 48 4.99 -6.53 -10.98
CA LYS A 48 4.95 -8.01 -11.03
C LYS A 48 6.30 -8.66 -10.68
N ASP A 49 7.39 -7.89 -10.61
CA ASP A 49 8.61 -8.40 -9.96
C ASP A 49 8.47 -8.16 -8.45
N LEU A 50 8.51 -9.24 -7.67
CA LEU A 50 8.43 -9.22 -6.21
C LEU A 50 9.47 -8.29 -5.56
N ARG A 51 10.65 -8.15 -6.16
CA ARG A 51 11.71 -7.25 -5.65
C ARG A 51 11.30 -5.80 -5.80
N ASN A 52 10.72 -5.45 -6.95
CA ASN A 52 10.18 -4.11 -7.18
C ASN A 52 8.99 -3.83 -6.25
N PHE A 53 8.11 -4.82 -6.06
CA PHE A 53 6.96 -4.68 -5.16
C PHE A 53 7.38 -4.51 -3.69
N ALA A 54 8.35 -5.29 -3.21
CA ALA A 54 8.88 -5.16 -1.85
C ALA A 54 9.55 -3.78 -1.65
N GLN A 55 10.35 -3.33 -2.63
CA GLN A 55 10.97 -2.01 -2.58
C GLN A 55 9.94 -0.88 -2.58
N PHE A 56 8.85 -1.04 -3.32
CA PHE A 56 7.76 -0.09 -3.38
C PHE A 56 7.06 0.09 -2.02
N GLY A 57 6.80 -1.00 -1.30
CA GLY A 57 6.23 -0.93 0.05
C GLY A 57 7.13 -0.24 1.08
N LEU A 58 8.45 -0.27 0.83
CA LEU A 58 9.46 0.34 1.71
C LEU A 58 9.74 1.81 1.35
N THR A 59 9.39 2.25 0.14
CA THR A 59 9.60 3.63 -0.28
C THR A 59 8.39 4.44 0.17
N HIS A 60 8.51 5.10 1.34
CA HIS A 60 7.51 6.04 1.88
C HIS A 60 6.87 6.87 0.77
N TRP A 61 5.59 6.64 0.51
CA TRP A 61 4.89 7.33 -0.56
C TRP A 61 4.23 8.61 -0.03
N THR A 62 4.88 9.74 -0.27
CA THR A 62 4.17 10.99 -0.50
C THR A 62 3.74 11.01 -1.96
N LEU A 63 2.43 10.91 -2.20
CA LEU A 63 1.76 11.41 -3.41
C LEU A 63 0.91 12.61 -3.01
#